data_AF-A0A0F9JBN0-F1
#
_entry.id   AF-A0A0F9JBN0-F1
#
_cell.length_a   1.000
_cell.length_b   1.000
_cell.length_c   1.000
_cell.angle_alpha   90.00
_cell.angle_beta   90.00
_cell.angle_gamma   90.00
#
_symmetry.space_group_name_H-M   'P 1'
#
loop_
_entity.id
_entity.type
_entity.pdbx_description
1 polymer ?
#
loop_
_entity_poly.entity_id
_entity_poly.type
_entity_poly.pdbx_seq_one_letter_code
_entity_poly.pdbx_strand_id
1 'polypeptide(L)'
;IHAARRNINLTVVLVNNGIFGMTGGQTAPTTPRGIKTVTSPYGAMEHDFDISPMIVAAGASYVARWTTNHPRQMTRSIKKGIQKKGFALLEAVSQCPVQYGRASKLGGAVDMLKHYKENSIRINKAREMDEAELQGKIIVGEFIDREKAELSEQWVQLRCEMMEDR
;
A
#
# COMPACT_ATOMS: atom_id res chain seq x y z
N ILE A 1 1.15 -8.34 -7.39
CA ILE A 1 2.42 -8.10 -8.12
C ILE A 1 2.31 -8.23 -9.65
N HIS A 2 1.81 -9.33 -10.23
CA HIS A 2 1.84 -9.50 -11.69
C HIS A 2 0.98 -8.52 -12.49
N ALA A 3 -0.13 -8.05 -11.92
CA ALA A 3 -0.94 -6.97 -12.52
C ALA A 3 -0.12 -5.68 -12.69
N ALA A 4 0.69 -5.32 -11.68
CA ALA A 4 1.63 -4.21 -11.75
C ALA A 4 2.72 -4.44 -12.81
N ARG A 5 3.34 -5.62 -12.81
CA ARG A 5 4.40 -5.98 -13.79
C ARG A 5 3.92 -5.84 -15.23
N ARG A 6 2.73 -6.39 -15.51
CA ARG A 6 2.07 -6.33 -16.82
C ARG A 6 1.51 -4.94 -17.14
N ASN A 7 1.41 -4.05 -16.16
CA ASN A 7 0.80 -2.73 -16.27
C ASN A 7 -0.65 -2.78 -16.80
N ILE A 8 -1.45 -3.71 -16.25
CA ILE A 8 -2.88 -3.85 -16.61
C ILE A 8 -3.62 -2.59 -16.15
N ASN A 9 -4.49 -2.04 -16.99
CA ASN A 9 -5.32 -0.86 -16.67
C ASN A 9 -6.31 -1.15 -15.52
N LEU A 10 -5.84 -1.02 -14.28
CA LEU A 10 -6.57 -1.41 -13.08
C LEU A 10 -6.15 -0.53 -11.92
N THR A 11 -7.14 0.01 -11.21
CA THR A 11 -6.94 0.69 -9.93
C THR A 11 -7.29 -0.24 -8.77
N VAL A 12 -6.36 -0.44 -7.84
CA VAL A 12 -6.58 -1.19 -6.61
C VAL A 12 -6.59 -0.23 -5.42
N VAL A 13 -7.67 -0.26 -4.64
CA VAL A 13 -7.73 0.40 -3.33
C VAL A 13 -7.53 -0.68 -2.26
N LEU A 14 -6.33 -0.74 -1.69
CA LEU A 14 -5.99 -1.70 -0.65
C LEU A 14 -6.25 -1.08 0.72
N VAL A 15 -7.26 -1.59 1.44
CA VAL A 15 -7.48 -1.22 2.85
C VAL A 15 -6.56 -2.06 3.73
N ASN A 16 -5.43 -1.50 4.13
CA ASN A 16 -4.42 -2.16 4.96
C ASN A 16 -4.65 -1.83 6.44
N ASN A 17 -5.15 -2.78 7.20
CA ASN A 17 -5.39 -2.66 8.64
C ASN A 17 -4.42 -3.51 9.50
N GLY A 18 -3.40 -4.11 8.86
CA GLY A 18 -2.34 -4.86 9.54
C GLY A 18 -2.76 -6.21 10.14
N ILE A 19 -3.99 -6.70 9.93
CA ILE A 19 -4.48 -7.98 10.50
C ILE A 19 -5.69 -8.53 9.74
N PHE A 20 -5.93 -9.84 9.81
CA PHE A 20 -7.18 -10.41 9.30
C PHE A 20 -8.34 -10.18 10.28
N GLY A 21 -8.91 -8.98 10.22
CA GLY A 21 -9.91 -8.51 11.18
C GLY A 21 -11.23 -9.29 11.16
N MET A 22 -11.74 -9.64 9.98
CA MET A 22 -13.04 -10.30 9.83
C MET A 22 -13.05 -11.78 10.26
N THR A 23 -11.90 -12.44 10.19
CA THR A 23 -11.75 -13.86 10.54
C THR A 23 -11.32 -14.09 11.98
N GLY A 24 -11.24 -13.03 12.79
CA GLY A 24 -10.96 -13.13 14.22
C GLY A 24 -9.56 -12.69 14.66
N GLY A 25 -8.76 -12.06 13.78
CA GLY A 25 -7.49 -11.44 14.17
C GLY A 25 -6.27 -12.33 13.99
N GLN A 26 -6.17 -13.04 12.86
CA GLN A 26 -4.97 -13.78 12.46
C GLN A 26 -3.90 -12.86 11.87
N THR A 27 -2.65 -13.30 11.89
CA THR A 27 -1.52 -12.62 11.25
C THR A 27 -1.76 -12.39 9.78
N ALA A 28 -1.61 -11.14 9.34
CA ALA A 28 -1.59 -10.75 7.94
C ALA A 28 -0.14 -10.59 7.45
N PRO A 29 0.11 -10.60 6.13
CA PRO A 29 1.44 -10.34 5.57
C PRO A 29 2.00 -8.93 5.90
N THR A 30 1.14 -8.02 6.37
CA THR A 30 1.49 -6.66 6.80
C THR A 30 1.48 -6.49 8.32
N THR A 31 1.34 -7.57 9.09
CA THR A 31 1.43 -7.53 10.56
C THR A 31 2.91 -7.41 10.97
N PRO A 32 3.32 -6.33 11.66
CA PRO A 32 4.70 -6.19 12.11
C PRO A 32 5.18 -7.37 12.96
N ARG A 33 6.46 -7.72 12.78
CA ARG A 33 7.12 -8.77 13.56
C ARG A 33 6.96 -8.53 15.07
N GLY A 34 6.69 -9.59 15.81
CA GLY A 34 6.52 -9.56 17.27
C GLY A 34 5.11 -9.20 17.76
N ILE A 35 4.21 -8.71 16.90
CA ILE A 35 2.80 -8.51 17.29
C ILE A 35 2.14 -9.88 17.50
N LYS A 36 1.51 -10.06 18.67
CA LYS A 36 0.79 -11.29 19.02
C LYS A 36 -0.61 -11.27 18.41
N THR A 37 -0.95 -12.33 17.70
CA THR A 37 -2.25 -12.53 17.04
C THR A 37 -2.84 -13.87 17.46
N VAL A 38 -4.05 -14.20 17.00
CA VAL A 38 -4.69 -15.50 17.32
C VAL A 38 -3.87 -16.69 16.80
N THR A 39 -3.29 -16.58 15.60
CA THR A 39 -2.47 -17.64 14.98
C THR A 39 -0.98 -17.52 15.30
N SER A 40 -0.54 -16.39 15.88
CA SER A 40 0.84 -16.17 16.31
C SER A 40 0.86 -15.69 17.77
N PRO A 41 0.55 -16.57 18.73
CA PRO A 41 0.44 -16.20 20.16
C PRO A 41 1.77 -15.77 20.78
N TYR A 42 2.88 -16.19 20.19
CA TYR A 42 4.24 -15.80 20.60
C TYR A 42 4.79 -14.59 19.82
N GLY A 43 3.97 -14.01 18.93
CA GLY A 43 4.35 -12.91 18.05
C GLY A 43 4.56 -13.36 16.61
N ALA A 44 4.24 -12.49 15.65
CA ALA A 44 4.54 -12.74 14.24
C ALA A 44 6.05 -12.96 14.06
N MET A 45 6.43 -14.08 13.41
CA MET A 45 7.83 -14.46 13.23
C MET A 45 8.45 -13.88 11.95
N GLU A 46 7.62 -13.75 10.91
CA GLU A 46 8.04 -13.32 9.58
C GLU A 46 8.29 -11.80 9.54
N HIS A 47 9.08 -11.38 8.56
CA HIS A 47 9.19 -9.96 8.21
C HIS A 47 7.94 -9.54 7.44
N ASP A 48 7.40 -8.38 7.78
CA ASP A 48 6.22 -7.82 7.14
C ASP A 48 6.53 -7.21 5.78
N PHE A 49 5.54 -7.24 4.89
CA PHE A 49 5.65 -6.59 3.59
C PHE A 49 5.32 -5.11 3.66
N ASP A 50 6.25 -4.27 3.22
CA ASP A 50 5.97 -2.88 2.87
C ASP A 50 5.33 -2.81 1.47
N ILE A 51 3.99 -2.77 1.42
CA ILE A 51 3.23 -2.97 0.19
C ILE A 51 3.53 -1.92 -0.88
N SER A 52 3.58 -0.63 -0.51
CA SER A 52 3.74 0.44 -1.48
C SER A 52 5.10 0.36 -2.21
N PRO A 53 6.26 0.31 -1.53
CA PRO A 53 7.55 0.08 -2.18
C PRO A 53 7.62 -1.24 -2.96
N MET A 54 7.06 -2.33 -2.43
CA MET A 54 7.01 -3.62 -3.13
C MET A 54 6.29 -3.49 -4.48
N ILE A 55 5.17 -2.76 -4.53
CA ILE A 55 4.38 -2.60 -5.75
C ILE A 55 5.02 -1.59 -6.72
N VAL A 56 5.72 -0.57 -6.23
CA VAL A 56 6.60 0.27 -7.05
C VAL A 56 7.65 -0.59 -7.75
N ALA A 57 8.36 -1.43 -6.99
CA ALA A 57 9.37 -2.35 -7.50
C ALA A 57 8.78 -3.38 -8.48
N ALA A 58 7.53 -3.83 -8.24
CA ALA A 58 6.82 -4.72 -9.14
C ALA A 58 6.44 -4.08 -10.50
N GLY A 59 6.64 -2.77 -10.70
CA GLY A 59 6.47 -2.11 -11.98
C GLY A 59 5.20 -1.29 -12.15
N ALA A 60 4.50 -0.95 -11.06
CA ALA A 60 3.28 -0.12 -11.11
C ALA A 60 3.54 1.26 -11.73
N SER A 61 2.51 1.82 -12.38
CA SER A 61 2.55 3.16 -13.00
C SER A 61 2.19 4.26 -12.01
N TYR A 62 1.29 3.97 -11.07
CA TYR A 62 0.95 4.88 -9.96
C TYR A 62 0.86 4.12 -8.64
N VAL A 63 1.49 4.65 -7.59
CA VAL A 63 1.36 4.14 -6.22
C VAL A 63 1.28 5.30 -5.26
N ALA A 64 0.28 5.26 -4.38
CA ALA A 64 0.17 6.18 -3.27
C ALA A 64 -0.20 5.43 -1.97
N ARG A 65 0.19 5.99 -0.82
CA ARG A 65 -0.23 5.54 0.50
C ARG A 65 -0.73 6.70 1.32
N TRP A 66 -1.87 6.52 1.95
CA TRP A 66 -2.43 7.47 2.91
C TRP A 66 -3.07 6.73 4.08
N THR A 67 -3.06 7.33 5.26
CA THR A 67 -3.84 6.81 6.39
C THR A 67 -5.27 7.35 6.33
N THR A 68 -6.20 6.73 7.05
CA THR A 68 -7.58 7.22 7.22
C THR A 68 -7.66 8.61 7.86
N ASN A 69 -6.58 9.09 8.48
CA ASN A 69 -6.44 10.48 8.96
C ASN A 69 -6.16 11.49 7.83
N HIS A 70 -5.97 11.04 6.58
CA HIS A 70 -5.71 11.87 5.39
C HIS A 70 -6.80 11.74 4.32
N PRO A 71 -8.08 11.98 4.63
CA PRO A 71 -9.19 11.68 3.71
C PRO A 71 -9.10 12.50 2.41
N ARG A 72 -8.71 13.78 2.47
CA ARG A 72 -8.61 14.65 1.29
C ARG A 72 -7.55 14.16 0.30
N GLN A 73 -6.39 13.77 0.80
CA GLN A 73 -5.28 13.26 0.00
C GLN A 73 -5.66 11.90 -0.61
N MET A 74 -6.25 11.02 0.20
CA MET A 74 -6.74 9.72 -0.24
C MET A 74 -7.76 9.84 -1.37
N THR A 75 -8.76 10.73 -1.25
CA THR A 75 -9.75 10.99 -2.32
C THR A 75 -9.09 11.46 -3.61
N ARG A 76 -8.11 12.37 -3.53
CA ARG A 76 -7.36 12.85 -4.70
C ARG A 76 -6.55 11.72 -5.36
N SER A 77 -5.89 10.88 -4.57
CA SER A 77 -5.12 9.75 -5.08
C SER A 77 -6.00 8.65 -5.69
N ILE A 78 -7.19 8.37 -5.14
CA ILE A 78 -8.17 7.47 -5.80
C ILE A 78 -8.54 8.03 -7.16
N LYS A 79 -8.92 9.32 -7.22
CA LYS A 79 -9.31 9.96 -8.48
C LYS A 79 -8.18 9.88 -9.51
N LYS A 80 -6.94 10.20 -9.10
CA LYS A 80 -5.76 10.12 -9.97
C LYS A 80 -5.46 8.70 -10.42
N GLY A 81 -5.59 7.71 -9.53
CA GLY A 81 -5.43 6.29 -9.85
C GLY A 81 -6.42 5.83 -10.93
N ILE A 82 -7.71 6.17 -10.80
CA ILE A 82 -8.75 5.85 -11.79
C ILE A 82 -8.46 6.48 -13.15
N GLN A 83 -7.88 7.68 -13.18
CA GLN A 83 -7.52 8.39 -14.41
C GLN A 83 -6.21 7.89 -15.03
N LYS A 84 -5.41 7.10 -14.31
CA LYS A 84 -4.11 6.62 -14.77
C LYS A 84 -4.31 5.53 -15.83
N LYS A 85 -3.52 5.60 -16.90
CA LYS A 85 -3.39 4.48 -17.83
C LYS A 85 -2.41 3.44 -17.27
N GLY A 86 -2.90 2.24 -17.02
CA GLY A 86 -2.10 1.14 -16.47
C GLY A 86 -2.39 0.86 -14.99
N PHE A 87 -1.48 0.15 -14.34
CA PHE A 87 -1.73 -0.33 -12.97
C PHE A 87 -1.50 0.77 -11.94
N ALA A 88 -2.52 1.01 -11.13
CA ALA A 88 -2.52 1.97 -10.03
C ALA A 88 -2.85 1.30 -8.69
N LEU A 89 -2.08 1.63 -7.65
CA LEU A 89 -2.38 1.22 -6.27
C LEU A 89 -2.58 2.47 -5.40
N LEU A 90 -3.68 2.48 -4.64
CA LEU A 90 -3.81 3.28 -3.43
C LEU A 90 -3.89 2.38 -2.21
N GLU A 91 -2.90 2.48 -1.34
CA GLU A 91 -2.91 1.84 -0.03
C GLU A 91 -3.51 2.80 1.01
N ALA A 92 -4.67 2.40 1.56
CA ALA A 92 -5.36 3.08 2.64
C ALA A 92 -5.04 2.38 3.97
N VAL A 93 -4.11 2.95 4.74
CA VAL A 93 -3.79 2.46 6.08
C VAL A 93 -4.94 2.81 7.03
N SER A 94 -5.60 1.78 7.55
CA SER A 94 -6.89 1.87 8.23
C SER A 94 -6.83 1.31 9.65
N GLN A 95 -7.54 1.96 10.56
CA GLN A 95 -7.68 1.48 11.93
C GLN A 95 -8.55 0.23 12.01
N CYS A 96 -8.12 -0.76 12.80
CA CYS A 96 -8.94 -1.91 13.20
C CYS A 96 -8.89 -2.03 14.74
N PRO A 97 -9.72 -1.26 15.47
CA PRO A 97 -9.61 -1.16 16.93
C PRO A 97 -9.89 -2.50 17.63
N VAL A 98 -10.78 -3.33 17.07
CA VAL A 98 -11.21 -4.58 17.70
C VAL A 98 -10.11 -5.64 17.70
N GLN A 99 -9.39 -5.81 16.59
CA GLN A 99 -8.38 -6.86 16.44
C GLN A 99 -6.96 -6.30 16.50
N TYR A 100 -6.62 -5.38 15.59
CA TYR A 100 -5.28 -4.81 15.53
C TYR A 100 -4.97 -3.91 16.73
N GLY A 101 -5.90 -3.01 17.11
CA GLY A 101 -5.72 -2.11 18.24
C GLY A 101 -5.46 -2.84 19.56
N ARG A 102 -6.16 -3.97 19.78
CA ARG A 102 -5.93 -4.86 20.92
C ARG A 102 -4.57 -5.57 20.83
N ALA A 103 -4.25 -6.16 19.68
CA ALA A 103 -3.00 -6.91 19.46
C ALA A 103 -1.75 -6.02 19.59
N SER A 104 -1.80 -4.81 19.03
CA SER A 104 -0.71 -3.82 19.02
C SER A 104 -0.66 -2.92 20.24
N LYS A 105 -1.67 -2.99 21.12
CA LYS A 105 -1.86 -2.09 22.28
C LYS A 105 -1.96 -0.59 21.91
N LEU A 106 -2.36 -0.28 20.67
CA LEU A 106 -2.57 1.09 20.21
C LEU A 106 -3.88 1.73 20.70
N GLY A 107 -4.73 0.97 21.41
CA GLY A 107 -5.95 1.48 22.01
C GLY A 107 -7.16 1.47 21.08
N GLY A 108 -8.08 2.41 21.31
CA GLY A 108 -9.34 2.50 20.59
C GLY A 108 -9.22 3.21 19.24
N ALA A 109 -10.35 3.41 18.56
CA ALA A 109 -10.38 4.06 17.24
C ALA A 109 -9.76 5.48 17.26
N VAL A 110 -10.03 6.25 18.33
CA VAL A 110 -9.51 7.61 18.49
C VAL A 110 -7.99 7.61 18.71
N ASP A 111 -7.48 6.70 19.54
CA ASP A 111 -6.05 6.59 19.85
C ASP A 111 -5.26 6.20 18.60
N MET A 112 -5.79 5.27 17.82
CA MET A 112 -5.19 4.89 16.53
C MET A 112 -5.17 6.05 15.53
N LEU A 113 -6.22 6.87 15.46
CA LEU A 113 -6.23 8.06 14.59
C LEU A 113 -5.21 9.12 15.05
N LYS A 114 -5.08 9.34 16.37
CA LYS A 114 -4.02 10.20 16.92
C LYS A 114 -2.63 9.65 16.55
N HIS A 115 -2.43 8.36 16.71
CA HIS A 115 -1.20 7.69 16.33
C HIS A 115 -0.88 7.89 14.84
N TYR A 116 -1.87 7.77 13.94
CA TYR A 116 -1.68 8.07 12.52
C TYR A 116 -1.31 9.53 12.27
N LYS A 117 -1.93 10.47 12.99
CA LYS A 117 -1.60 11.90 12.87
C LYS A 117 -0.16 12.20 13.29
N GLU A 118 0.30 11.60 14.38
CA GLU A 118 1.61 11.88 15.00
C GLU A 118 2.77 11.14 14.32
N ASN A 119 2.51 9.97 13.73
CA ASN A 119 3.56 9.11 13.18
C ASN A 119 3.57 9.04 11.65
N SER A 120 2.69 9.77 10.96
CA SER A 120 2.74 9.86 9.50
C SER A 120 3.81 10.86 9.04
N ILE A 121 4.71 10.41 8.17
CA ILE A 121 5.76 11.25 7.57
C ILE A 121 5.61 11.24 6.05
N ARG A 122 5.71 12.41 5.40
CA ARG A 122 5.66 12.48 3.94
C ARG A 122 6.89 11.83 3.31
N ILE A 123 6.70 11.10 2.23
CA ILE A 123 7.77 10.38 1.52
C ILE A 123 8.97 11.27 1.15
N ASN A 124 8.74 12.52 0.74
CA ASN A 124 9.83 13.45 0.40
C ASN A 124 10.76 13.68 1.58
N LYS A 125 10.20 13.84 2.79
CA LYS A 125 10.99 13.97 4.01
C LYS A 125 11.61 12.64 4.42
N ALA A 126 10.88 11.53 4.27
CA ALA A 126 11.37 10.21 4.64
C ALA A 126 12.62 9.79 3.85
N ARG A 127 12.81 10.28 2.62
CA ARG A 127 14.00 10.02 1.80
C ARG A 127 15.28 10.66 2.33
N GLU A 128 15.16 11.65 3.21
CA GLU A 128 16.28 12.39 3.79
C GLU A 128 16.61 11.91 5.22
N MET A 129 15.84 10.96 5.74
CA MET A 129 15.95 10.45 7.11
C MET A 129 16.66 9.10 7.13
N ASP A 130 17.35 8.81 8.22
CA ASP A 130 18.00 7.52 8.43
C ASP A 130 16.98 6.44 8.79
N GLU A 131 17.32 5.16 8.55
CA GLU A 131 16.44 4.02 8.85
C GLU A 131 16.00 3.98 10.32
N ALA A 132 16.88 4.39 11.24
CA ALA A 132 16.58 4.45 12.67
C ALA A 132 15.48 5.48 12.99
N GLU A 133 15.45 6.61 12.27
CA GLU A 133 14.45 7.67 12.47
C GLU A 133 13.08 7.32 11.86
N LEU A 134 13.10 6.46 10.83
CA LEU A 134 11.89 5.95 10.17
C LEU A 134 11.22 4.82 10.95
N GLN A 135 11.91 4.25 11.94
CA GLN A 135 11.36 3.16 12.74
C GLN A 135 10.05 3.58 13.44
N GLY A 136 8.98 2.83 13.19
CA GLY A 136 7.65 3.11 13.74
C GLY A 136 6.91 4.27 13.07
N LYS A 137 7.45 4.86 12.00
CA LYS A 137 6.79 5.90 11.22
C LYS A 137 6.00 5.30 10.05
N ILE A 138 4.89 5.94 9.72
CA ILE A 138 4.07 5.57 8.56
C ILE A 138 4.42 6.53 7.43
N ILE A 139 5.16 6.05 6.45
CA ILE A 139 5.52 6.87 5.28
C ILE A 139 4.27 7.04 4.41
N VAL A 140 3.83 8.27 4.17
CA VAL A 140 2.65 8.60 3.35
C VAL A 140 3.03 9.48 2.17
N GLY A 141 2.27 9.42 1.09
CA GLY A 141 2.55 10.20 -0.11
C GLY A 141 2.27 9.45 -1.40
N GLU A 142 2.64 10.09 -2.51
CA GLU A 142 2.74 9.45 -3.82
C GLU A 142 4.15 8.89 -3.97
N PHE A 143 4.26 7.57 -4.12
CA PHE A 143 5.53 6.86 -4.19
C PHE A 143 6.08 6.85 -5.62
N ILE A 144 5.19 6.68 -6.60
CA ILE A 144 5.53 6.73 -8.02
C ILE A 144 4.34 7.27 -8.82
N ASP A 145 4.66 8.04 -9.85
CA ASP A 145 3.75 8.41 -10.93
C ASP A 145 4.57 8.51 -12.22
N ARG A 146 4.38 7.54 -13.12
CA ARG A 146 5.12 7.46 -14.39
C ARG A 146 4.21 7.00 -15.51
N GLU A 147 4.49 7.46 -16.72
CA GLU A 147 3.82 6.94 -17.92
C GLU A 147 4.52 5.67 -18.40
N LYS A 148 3.72 4.66 -18.75
CA LYS A 148 4.19 3.38 -19.27
C LYS A 148 3.07 2.77 -20.11
N ALA A 149 3.43 2.18 -21.25
CA ALA A 149 2.47 1.51 -22.13
C ALA A 149 1.66 0.45 -21.36
N GLU A 150 0.35 0.47 -21.53
CA GLU A 150 -0.57 -0.50 -20.96
C GLU A 150 -0.43 -1.86 -21.67
N LEU A 151 -0.84 -2.96 -21.03
CA LEU A 151 -0.71 -4.29 -21.61
C LEU A 151 -1.38 -4.40 -22.99
N SER A 152 -2.61 -3.92 -23.13
CA SER A 152 -3.38 -3.98 -24.37
C SER A 152 -2.78 -3.08 -25.45
N GLU A 153 -2.23 -1.92 -25.07
CA GLU A 153 -1.49 -1.05 -25.99
C GLU A 153 -0.26 -1.77 -26.56
N GLN A 154 0.50 -2.47 -25.72
CA GLN A 154 1.63 -3.30 -26.16
C GLN A 154 1.19 -4.44 -27.09
N TRP A 155 0.05 -5.08 -26.80
CA TRP A 155 -0.51 -6.12 -27.68
C TRP A 155 -0.93 -5.59 -29.05
N VAL A 156 -1.51 -4.39 -29.10
CA VAL A 156 -1.89 -3.74 -30.36
C VAL A 156 -0.65 -3.42 -31.17
N GLN A 157 0.38 -2.83 -30.54
CA GLN A 157 1.64 -2.52 -31.19
C GLN A 157 2.29 -3.77 -31.80
N LEU A 158 2.42 -4.84 -31.02
CA LEU A 158 2.99 -6.10 -31.49
C LEU A 158 2.21 -6.67 -32.70
N ARG A 159 0.88 -6.55 -32.69
CA ARG A 159 0.05 -7.00 -33.81
C ARG A 159 0.32 -6.20 -35.09
N CYS A 160 0.45 -4.87 -34.97
CA CYS A 160 0.74 -4.02 -36.11
C CYS A 160 2.11 -4.36 -36.73
N GLU A 161 3.15 -4.50 -35.91
CA GLU A 161 4.50 -4.88 -36.35
C GLU A 161 4.48 -6.22 -37.13
N MET A 162 3.76 -7.23 -36.61
CA MET A 162 3.62 -8.53 -37.28
C MET A 162 2.82 -8.49 -38.60
N MET A 163 2.00 -7.46 -38.82
CA MET A 163 1.23 -7.30 -40.05
C MET A 163 2.01 -6.52 -41.13
N GLU A 164 2.94 -5.66 -40.73
CA GLU A 164 3.81 -4.89 -41.66
C GLU A 164 4.96 -5.74 -42.23
N ASP A 165 5.41 -6.75 -41.48
CA ASP A 165 6.45 -7.71 -41.92
C ASP A 165 5.94 -8.80 -42.91
N ARG A 166 4.69 -8.71 -43.36
CA ARG A 166 4.06 -9.65 -44.31
C ARG A 166 3.74 -9.00 -45.64
#